data_AF-A0A838D4S2-F1
#
_entry.id   AF-A0A838D4S2-F1
#
_cell.length_a   1.000
_cell.length_b   1.000
_cell.length_c   1.000
_cell.angle_alpha   90.00
_cell.angle_beta   90.00
_cell.angle_gamma   90.00
#
_symmetry.space_group_name_H-M   'P 1'
#
loop_
_entity.id
_entity.type
_entity.pdbx_description
1 polymer ?
#
loop_
_entity_poly.entity_id
_entity_poly.type
_entity_poly.pdbx_seq_one_letter_code
_entity_poly.pdbx_strand_id
1 'polypeptide(L)'
;MSVVMQSAGWAVAAPAMVAAVAQGVLARRRRTLVARTCHEVRGPLTALGLAVAGMDRRGEAPVGCLAALEVELTRAAAAIEDLVCAGRGRRTLDRPEAVELGALLRAAVAAWTAGGHAVRLEPVGETWLLADRVRLARAVANLVANAVEHGGGAVVVRVRGGAGSLAIE
;
A
#
# COMPACT_ATOMS: atom_id res chain seq x y z
N MET A 1 -8.73 48.49 33.05
CA MET A 1 -7.65 47.50 32.87
C MET A 1 -8.18 46.06 32.75
N SER A 2 -9.41 45.85 32.23
CA SER A 2 -10.06 44.52 32.20
C SER A 2 -10.27 43.97 30.78
N VAL A 3 -10.23 44.81 29.75
CA VAL A 3 -10.46 44.41 28.34
C VAL A 3 -9.22 43.71 27.75
N VAL A 4 -8.01 44.14 28.14
CA VAL A 4 -6.74 43.53 27.68
C VAL A 4 -6.56 42.10 28.20
N MET A 5 -7.17 41.76 29.35
CA MET A 5 -7.09 40.43 29.94
C MET A 5 -8.09 39.43 29.30
N GLN A 6 -9.18 39.92 28.69
CA GLN A 6 -10.13 39.06 27.97
C GLN A 6 -9.64 38.68 26.57
N SER A 7 -8.96 39.57 25.84
CA SER A 7 -8.43 39.28 24.50
C SER A 7 -7.27 38.27 24.51
N ALA A 8 -6.48 38.25 25.59
CA ALA A 8 -5.35 37.33 25.73
C ALA A 8 -5.77 35.85 25.85
N GLY A 9 -6.94 35.56 26.43
CA GLY A 9 -7.45 34.20 26.57
C GLY A 9 -7.83 33.54 25.24
N TRP A 10 -8.37 34.32 24.29
CA TRP A 10 -8.81 33.82 22.99
C TRP A 10 -7.63 33.48 22.06
N ALA A 11 -6.51 34.20 22.20
CA ALA A 11 -5.30 33.97 21.42
C ALA A 11 -4.67 32.58 21.67
N VAL A 12 -4.92 31.97 22.84
CA VAL A 12 -4.44 30.62 23.18
C VAL A 12 -5.55 29.57 23.05
N ALA A 13 -6.79 29.92 23.43
CA ALA A 13 -7.91 28.98 23.39
C ALA A 13 -8.31 28.55 21.98
N ALA A 14 -8.32 29.48 21.01
CA ALA A 14 -8.67 29.18 19.63
C ALA A 14 -7.70 28.20 18.93
N PRO A 15 -6.35 28.42 18.95
CA PRO A 15 -5.43 27.45 18.38
C PRO A 15 -5.41 26.12 19.12
N ALA A 16 -5.59 26.11 20.45
CA ALA A 16 -5.72 24.87 21.22
C ALA A 16 -6.97 24.07 20.82
N MET A 17 -8.10 24.74 20.60
CA MET A 17 -9.33 24.10 20.14
C MET A 17 -9.21 23.57 18.70
N VAL A 18 -8.60 24.33 17.80
CA VAL A 18 -8.31 23.88 16.43
C VAL A 18 -7.37 22.67 16.44
N ALA A 19 -6.32 22.69 17.27
CA ALA A 19 -5.42 21.56 17.45
C ALA A 19 -6.15 20.33 18.01
N ALA A 20 -7.01 20.50 19.02
CA ALA A 20 -7.79 19.41 19.60
C ALA A 20 -8.77 18.79 18.58
N VAL A 21 -9.45 19.62 17.78
CA VAL A 21 -10.33 19.16 16.69
C VAL A 21 -9.52 18.43 15.61
N ALA A 22 -8.38 18.99 15.20
CA ALA A 22 -7.50 18.36 14.21
C ALA A 22 -6.97 16.99 14.70
N GLN A 23 -6.56 16.88 15.97
CA GLN A 23 -6.16 15.62 16.59
C GLN A 23 -7.31 14.60 16.62
N GLY A 24 -8.53 15.05 16.96
CA GLY A 24 -9.72 14.20 16.95
C GLY A 24 -10.07 13.68 15.56
N VAL A 25 -9.97 14.51 14.53
CA VAL A 25 -10.19 14.12 13.13
C VAL A 25 -9.11 13.14 12.67
N LEU A 26 -7.83 13.37 12.99
CA LEU A 26 -6.73 12.48 12.63
C LEU A 26 -6.88 11.11 13.30
N ALA A 27 -7.22 11.09 14.59
CA ALA A 27 -7.44 9.86 15.35
C ALA A 27 -8.61 9.04 14.80
N ARG A 28 -9.72 9.70 14.41
CA ARG A 28 -10.85 9.03 13.76
C ARG A 28 -10.45 8.41 12.42
N ARG A 29 -9.74 9.15 11.56
CA ARG A 29 -9.25 8.63 10.27
C ARG A 29 -8.36 7.41 10.44
N ARG A 30 -7.42 7.45 11.41
CA ARG A 30 -6.57 6.30 11.76
C ARG A 30 -7.40 5.09 12.18
N ARG A 31 -8.38 5.27 13.07
CA ARG A 31 -9.26 4.18 13.53
C ARG A 31 -10.08 3.56 12.40
N THR A 32 -10.62 4.39 11.49
CA THR A 32 -11.39 3.90 10.34
C THR A 32 -10.50 3.11 9.36
N LEU A 33 -9.27 3.56 9.13
CA LEU A 33 -8.28 2.84 8.34
C LEU A 33 -7.93 1.48 8.97
N VAL A 34 -7.61 1.46 10.26
CA VAL A 34 -7.35 0.21 11.02
C VAL A 34 -8.55 -0.73 10.93
N ALA A 35 -9.76 -0.23 11.18
CA ALA A 35 -10.96 -1.06 11.15
C ALA A 35 -11.21 -1.66 9.75
N ARG A 36 -11.02 -0.87 8.69
CA ARG A 36 -11.19 -1.32 7.31
C ARG A 36 -10.16 -2.39 6.94
N THR A 37 -8.88 -2.16 7.24
CA THR A 37 -7.84 -3.16 7.00
C THR A 37 -8.06 -4.42 7.82
N CYS A 38 -8.42 -4.31 9.11
CA CYS A 38 -8.76 -5.49 9.90
C CYS A 38 -9.89 -6.29 9.27
N HIS A 39 -10.88 -5.62 8.67
CA HIS A 39 -11.99 -6.28 7.98
C HIS A 39 -11.54 -6.95 6.66
N GLU A 40 -10.70 -6.29 5.88
CA GLU A 40 -10.14 -6.78 4.62
C GLU A 40 -9.12 -7.92 4.82
N VAL A 41 -8.44 -7.97 5.97
CA VAL A 41 -7.48 -9.03 6.37
C VAL A 41 -8.20 -10.22 7.01
N ARG A 42 -9.29 -9.97 7.74
CA ARG A 42 -10.06 -11.04 8.40
C ARG A 42 -10.70 -11.99 7.40
N GLY A 43 -11.17 -11.49 6.26
CA GLY A 43 -11.69 -12.31 5.15
C GLY A 43 -10.70 -13.39 4.67
N PRO A 44 -9.52 -13.01 4.14
CA PRO A 44 -8.52 -13.94 3.64
C PRO A 44 -7.97 -14.85 4.73
N LEU A 45 -7.75 -14.36 5.97
CA LEU A 45 -7.34 -15.21 7.10
C LEU A 45 -8.40 -16.23 7.51
N THR A 46 -9.69 -15.88 7.41
CA THR A 46 -10.78 -16.82 7.69
C THR A 46 -10.86 -17.89 6.61
N ALA A 47 -10.71 -17.51 5.33
CA ALA A 47 -10.64 -18.46 4.22
C ALA A 47 -9.44 -19.40 4.36
N LEU A 48 -8.29 -18.88 4.78
CA LEU A 48 -7.08 -19.65 5.07
C LEU A 48 -7.31 -20.66 6.21
N GLY A 49 -7.90 -20.23 7.32
CA GLY A 49 -8.23 -21.10 8.45
C GLY A 49 -9.21 -22.22 8.08
N LEU A 50 -10.21 -21.92 7.25
CA LEU A 50 -11.18 -22.90 6.74
C LEU A 50 -10.54 -23.93 5.80
N ALA A 51 -9.63 -23.49 4.93
CA ALA A 51 -8.88 -24.38 4.04
C ALA A 51 -7.94 -25.31 4.83
N VAL A 52 -7.20 -24.78 5.82
CA VAL A 52 -6.35 -25.58 6.70
C VAL A 52 -7.15 -26.59 7.52
N ALA A 53 -8.26 -26.17 8.13
CA ALA A 53 -9.17 -27.08 8.86
C ALA A 53 -9.87 -28.10 7.94
N GLY A 54 -9.97 -27.81 6.63
CA GLY A 54 -10.45 -28.74 5.62
C GLY A 54 -9.42 -29.82 5.28
N MET A 55 -8.14 -29.43 5.19
CA MET A 55 -7.02 -30.34 4.91
C MET A 55 -6.75 -31.28 6.09
N ASP A 56 -6.75 -30.76 7.32
CA ASP A 56 -6.55 -31.56 8.54
C ASP A 56 -7.63 -32.65 8.73
N ARG A 57 -8.87 -32.36 8.31
CA ARG A 57 -9.99 -33.33 8.37
C ARG A 57 -10.01 -34.36 7.24
N ARG A 58 -9.36 -34.10 6.10
CA ARG A 58 -9.41 -34.96 4.91
C ARG A 58 -8.10 -35.70 4.62
N GLY A 59 -7.00 -35.34 5.27
CA GLY A 59 -5.69 -35.99 5.12
C GLY A 59 -4.97 -35.68 3.80
N GLU A 60 -5.65 -35.08 2.83
CA GLU A 60 -5.09 -34.67 1.53
C GLU A 60 -5.54 -33.26 1.16
N ALA A 61 -4.58 -32.44 0.69
CA ALA A 61 -4.86 -31.11 0.15
C ALA A 61 -5.44 -31.24 -1.27
N PRO A 62 -6.64 -30.68 -1.55
CA PRO A 62 -7.17 -30.64 -2.90
C PRO A 62 -6.16 -29.99 -3.86
N VAL A 63 -6.00 -30.56 -5.06
CA VAL A 63 -5.10 -30.01 -6.09
C VAL A 63 -5.47 -28.54 -6.36
N GLY A 64 -4.51 -27.62 -6.16
CA GLY A 64 -4.70 -26.17 -6.31
C GLY A 64 -5.06 -25.42 -5.01
N CYS A 65 -5.31 -26.11 -3.89
CA CYS A 65 -5.60 -25.47 -2.60
C CYS A 65 -4.43 -24.62 -2.09
N LEU A 66 -3.19 -25.10 -2.26
CA LEU A 66 -1.98 -24.34 -1.89
C LEU A 66 -1.82 -23.05 -2.70
N ALA A 67 -2.09 -23.09 -4.01
CA ALA A 67 -2.02 -21.90 -4.86
C ALA A 67 -3.10 -20.86 -4.47
N ALA A 68 -4.32 -21.30 -4.16
CA ALA A 68 -5.38 -20.41 -3.67
C ALA A 68 -5.02 -19.82 -2.28
N LEU A 69 -4.40 -20.62 -1.40
CA LEU A 69 -3.90 -20.17 -0.10
C LEU A 69 -2.79 -19.12 -0.23
N GLU A 70 -1.85 -19.31 -1.16
CA GLU A 70 -0.78 -18.34 -1.43
C GLU A 70 -1.33 -17.00 -1.95
N VAL A 71 -2.34 -17.03 -2.82
CA VAL A 71 -3.01 -15.81 -3.31
C VAL A 71 -3.68 -15.05 -2.16
N GLU A 72 -4.43 -15.75 -1.30
CA GLU A 72 -5.11 -15.11 -0.16
C GLU A 72 -4.12 -14.61 0.92
N LEU A 73 -3.01 -15.31 1.14
CA LEU A 73 -1.88 -14.85 1.98
C LEU A 73 -1.26 -13.56 1.43
N THR A 74 -1.06 -13.51 0.12
CA THR A 74 -0.48 -12.34 -0.56
C THR A 74 -1.42 -11.13 -0.43
N ARG A 75 -2.74 -11.35 -0.58
CA ARG A 75 -3.77 -10.31 -0.38
C ARG A 75 -3.84 -9.82 1.06
N ALA A 76 -3.84 -10.73 2.04
CA ALA A 76 -3.82 -10.37 3.46
C ALA A 76 -2.56 -9.57 3.82
N ALA A 77 -1.40 -10.00 3.31
CA ALA A 77 -0.14 -9.28 3.51
C ALA A 77 -0.24 -7.87 2.92
N ALA A 78 -0.71 -7.71 1.67
CA ALA A 78 -0.92 -6.42 1.00
C ALA A 78 -1.77 -5.46 1.86
N ALA A 79 -2.93 -5.91 2.33
CA ALA A 79 -3.82 -5.09 3.16
C ALA A 79 -3.19 -4.67 4.50
N ILE A 80 -2.50 -5.59 5.21
CA ILE A 80 -1.78 -5.27 6.45
C ILE A 80 -0.72 -4.19 6.19
N GLU A 81 0.01 -4.29 5.08
CA GLU A 81 1.10 -3.36 4.81
C GLU A 81 0.61 -1.99 4.33
N ASP A 82 -0.52 -1.92 3.62
CA ASP A 82 -1.20 -0.66 3.31
C ASP A 82 -1.59 0.10 4.59
N LEU A 83 -2.03 -0.63 5.63
CA LEU A 83 -2.31 -0.04 6.93
C LEU A 83 -1.05 0.45 7.64
N VAL A 84 0.02 -0.34 7.61
CA VAL A 84 1.32 0.05 8.18
C VAL A 84 1.85 1.29 7.47
N CYS A 85 1.71 1.39 6.15
CA CYS A 85 2.10 2.56 5.37
C CYS A 85 1.24 3.79 5.66
N ALA A 86 -0.08 3.63 5.75
CA ALA A 86 -1.01 4.70 6.11
C ALA A 86 -0.75 5.23 7.53
N GLY A 87 -0.34 4.36 8.46
CA GLY A 87 -0.01 4.70 9.85
C GLY A 87 1.30 5.49 10.01
N ARG A 88 2.32 5.20 9.19
CA ARG A 88 3.66 5.81 9.32
C ARG A 88 3.79 7.21 8.71
N GLY A 89 2.82 7.66 7.90
CA GLY A 89 2.90 8.96 7.25
C GLY A 89 3.98 9.03 6.17
N ARG A 90 3.80 9.95 5.22
CA ARG A 90 4.49 10.07 3.93
C ARG A 90 6.02 10.27 3.94
N ARG A 91 6.75 10.09 5.05
CA ARG A 91 8.09 10.71 5.20
C ARG A 91 9.23 9.88 5.77
N THR A 92 9.02 8.66 6.24
CA THR A 92 10.16 7.86 6.75
C THR A 92 10.49 6.75 5.76
N LEU A 93 11.56 6.94 5.00
CA LEU A 93 12.24 5.83 4.34
C LEU A 93 12.88 5.01 5.48
N ASP A 94 12.37 3.80 5.74
CA ASP A 94 12.92 2.96 6.82
C ASP A 94 14.37 2.57 6.51
N ARG A 95 14.69 2.37 5.22
CA ARG A 95 16.05 2.10 4.71
C ARG A 95 16.25 2.77 3.34
N PRO A 96 16.65 4.05 3.28
CA PRO A 96 16.91 4.72 2.01
C PRO A 96 18.15 4.14 1.33
N GLU A 97 18.01 3.68 0.09
CA GLU A 97 19.09 3.22 -0.77
C GLU A 97 18.93 3.74 -2.20
N ALA A 98 20.02 3.72 -2.98
CA ALA A 98 19.98 4.10 -4.38
C ALA A 98 19.34 2.96 -5.19
N VAL A 99 18.22 3.24 -5.84
CA VAL A 99 17.44 2.28 -6.61
C VAL A 99 17.40 2.72 -8.08
N GLU A 100 17.85 1.86 -8.98
CA GLU A 100 17.64 2.03 -10.42
C GLU A 100 16.16 1.70 -10.74
N LEU A 101 15.37 2.73 -11.07
CA LEU A 101 13.93 2.58 -11.27
C LEU A 101 13.60 1.66 -12.44
N GLY A 102 14.37 1.76 -13.54
CA GLY A 102 14.19 0.92 -14.73
C GLY A 102 14.32 -0.57 -14.42
N ALA A 103 15.37 -0.96 -13.67
CA ALA A 103 15.57 -2.36 -13.26
C ALA A 103 14.43 -2.88 -12.37
N LEU A 104 13.96 -2.07 -11.43
CA LEU A 104 12.85 -2.43 -10.54
C LEU A 104 11.55 -2.67 -11.33
N LEU A 105 11.22 -1.77 -12.26
CA LEU A 105 10.01 -1.89 -13.09
C LEU A 105 10.10 -3.08 -14.04
N ARG A 106 11.28 -3.34 -14.64
CA ARG A 106 11.49 -4.52 -15.49
C ARG A 106 11.25 -5.82 -14.72
N ALA A 107 11.76 -5.92 -13.49
CA ALA A 107 11.55 -7.09 -12.64
C ALA A 107 10.06 -7.29 -12.29
N ALA A 108 9.35 -6.21 -11.95
CA ALA A 108 7.93 -6.26 -11.65
C ALA A 108 7.09 -6.72 -12.85
N VAL A 109 7.35 -6.17 -14.05
CA VAL A 109 6.63 -6.56 -15.28
C VAL A 109 6.97 -7.99 -15.69
N ALA A 110 8.24 -8.42 -15.57
CA ALA A 110 8.68 -9.76 -15.92
C ALA A 110 7.88 -10.84 -15.18
N ALA A 111 7.62 -10.65 -13.88
CA ALA A 111 6.85 -11.59 -13.06
C ALA A 111 5.44 -11.84 -13.61
N TRP A 112 4.75 -10.79 -14.08
CA TRP A 112 3.40 -10.90 -14.65
C TRP A 112 3.41 -11.47 -16.07
N THR A 113 4.40 -11.10 -16.89
CA THR A 113 4.53 -11.67 -18.24
C THR A 113 4.83 -13.16 -18.21
N ALA A 114 5.60 -13.64 -17.22
CA ALA A 114 5.86 -15.06 -17.02
C ALA A 114 4.58 -15.83 -16.62
N GLY A 115 3.63 -15.15 -15.96
CA GLY A 115 2.30 -15.69 -15.65
C GLY A 115 1.29 -15.62 -16.80
N GLY A 116 1.70 -15.19 -18.01
CA GLY A 116 0.83 -15.13 -19.19
C GLY A 116 -0.04 -13.87 -19.29
N HIS A 117 0.19 -12.87 -18.44
CA HIS A 117 -0.55 -11.61 -18.50
C HIS A 117 0.05 -10.65 -19.53
N ALA A 118 -0.80 -9.91 -20.24
CA ALA A 118 -0.39 -8.91 -21.22
C ALA A 118 0.05 -7.60 -20.54
N VAL A 119 1.24 -7.61 -19.93
CA VAL A 119 1.85 -6.45 -19.27
C VAL A 119 3.10 -6.01 -20.03
N ARG A 120 3.25 -4.71 -20.32
CA ARG A 120 4.44 -4.16 -20.97
C ARG A 120 4.97 -2.93 -20.25
N LEU A 121 6.29 -2.71 -20.32
CA LEU A 121 6.97 -1.52 -19.81
C LEU A 121 7.38 -0.63 -20.97
N GLU A 122 7.02 0.65 -20.94
CA GLU A 122 7.56 1.66 -21.85
C GLU A 122 9.03 1.98 -21.52
N PRO A 123 9.84 2.45 -22.48
CA PRO A 123 11.24 2.78 -22.24
C PRO A 123 11.41 3.73 -21.05
N VAL A 124 12.18 3.29 -20.06
CA VAL A 124 12.55 4.10 -18.90
C VAL A 124 14.01 4.50 -19.06
N GLY A 125 14.28 5.80 -19.12
CA GLY A 125 15.65 6.31 -19.12
C GLY A 125 16.40 5.96 -17.84
N GLU A 126 17.71 6.11 -17.84
CA GLU A 126 18.54 5.82 -16.66
C GLU A 126 18.18 6.75 -15.51
N THR A 127 17.44 6.20 -14.54
CA THR A 127 16.79 6.97 -13.48
C THR A 127 17.06 6.32 -12.14
N TRP A 128 17.68 7.07 -11.25
CA TRP A 128 18.04 6.64 -9.91
C TRP A 128 17.23 7.39 -8.86
N LEU A 129 16.75 6.65 -7.86
CA LEU A 129 15.94 7.17 -6.76
C LEU A 129 16.59 6.84 -5.43
N LEU A 130 16.54 7.77 -4.48
CA LEU A 130 16.77 7.44 -3.07
C LEU A 130 15.44 6.96 -2.48
N ALA A 131 15.30 5.65 -2.29
CA ALA A 131 14.06 5.03 -1.86
C ALA A 131 14.31 3.80 -0.98
N ASP A 132 13.29 3.38 -0.25
CA ASP A 132 13.25 2.03 0.32
C ASP A 132 12.84 1.07 -0.81
N ARG A 133 13.79 0.29 -1.31
CA ARG A 133 13.58 -0.59 -2.46
C ARG A 133 12.49 -1.60 -2.25
N VAL A 134 12.36 -2.16 -1.04
CA VAL A 134 11.34 -3.16 -0.73
C VAL A 134 9.96 -2.52 -0.79
N ARG A 135 9.79 -1.36 -0.17
CA ARG A 135 8.54 -0.60 -0.22
C ARG A 135 8.18 -0.16 -1.64
N LEU A 136 9.16 0.31 -2.42
CA LEU A 136 8.94 0.75 -3.80
C LEU A 136 8.56 -0.42 -4.71
N ALA A 137 9.28 -1.55 -4.63
CA ALA A 137 9.00 -2.74 -5.40
C ALA A 137 7.58 -3.26 -5.12
N ARG A 138 7.17 -3.24 -3.85
CA ARG A 138 5.83 -3.64 -3.45
C ARG A 138 4.74 -2.69 -3.94
N ALA A 139 4.94 -1.38 -3.81
CA ALA A 139 3.97 -0.41 -4.31
C ALA A 139 3.75 -0.57 -5.82
N VAL A 140 4.82 -0.78 -6.58
CA VAL A 140 4.74 -1.10 -8.02
C VAL A 140 4.00 -2.41 -8.26
N ALA A 141 4.33 -3.47 -7.53
CA ALA A 141 3.66 -4.77 -7.67
C ALA A 141 2.14 -4.66 -7.43
N ASN A 142 1.73 -3.92 -6.40
CA ASN A 142 0.32 -3.67 -6.09
C ASN A 142 -0.38 -2.88 -7.21
N LEU A 143 0.27 -1.86 -7.78
CA LEU A 143 -0.30 -1.11 -8.90
C LEU A 143 -0.50 -1.99 -10.13
N VAL A 144 0.49 -2.82 -10.47
CA VAL A 144 0.39 -3.75 -11.62
C VAL A 144 -0.68 -4.82 -11.35
N ALA A 145 -0.74 -5.37 -10.14
CA ALA A 145 -1.79 -6.32 -9.76
C ALA A 145 -3.19 -5.73 -9.94
N ASN A 146 -3.41 -4.52 -9.44
CA ASN A 146 -4.68 -3.81 -9.58
C ASN A 146 -5.02 -3.57 -11.06
N ALA A 147 -4.04 -3.18 -11.87
CA ALA A 147 -4.24 -2.97 -13.31
C ALA A 147 -4.57 -4.27 -14.05
N VAL A 148 -3.96 -5.39 -13.68
CA VAL A 148 -4.24 -6.70 -14.27
C VAL A 148 -5.62 -7.22 -13.84
N GLU A 149 -5.95 -7.15 -12.55
CA GLU A 149 -7.21 -7.68 -12.00
C GLU A 149 -8.42 -6.84 -12.41
N HIS A 150 -8.26 -5.52 -12.60
CA HIS A 150 -9.39 -4.61 -12.85
C HIS A 150 -9.34 -3.87 -14.20
N GLY A 151 -8.23 -3.90 -14.93
CA GLY A 151 -8.05 -3.10 -16.16
C GLY A 151 -8.71 -3.69 -17.41
N GLY A 152 -9.17 -4.95 -17.37
CA GLY A 152 -9.94 -5.57 -18.46
C GLY A 152 -9.20 -5.72 -19.80
N GLY A 153 -7.87 -5.54 -19.83
CA GLY A 153 -7.08 -5.54 -21.05
C GLY A 153 -5.57 -5.49 -20.80
N ALA A 154 -4.80 -5.17 -21.85
CA ALA A 154 -3.35 -5.08 -21.75
C ALA A 154 -2.92 -3.92 -20.84
N VAL A 155 -2.00 -4.20 -19.92
CA VAL A 155 -1.45 -3.23 -18.96
C VAL A 155 -0.17 -2.62 -19.52
N VAL A 156 -0.05 -1.30 -19.44
CA VAL A 156 1.14 -0.55 -19.87
C VAL A 156 1.67 0.22 -18.68
N VAL A 157 2.90 -0.06 -18.28
CA VAL A 157 3.61 0.66 -17.22
C VAL A 157 4.47 1.73 -17.85
N ARG A 158 4.32 2.98 -17.41
CA ARG A 158 5.11 4.12 -17.92
C ARG A 158 5.62 5.01 -16.80
N VAL A 159 6.72 5.70 -17.06
CA VAL A 159 7.31 6.68 -16.14
C VAL A 159 7.23 8.06 -16.77
N ARG A 160 6.59 9.01 -16.09
CA ARG A 160 6.62 10.43 -16.48
C ARG A 160 7.49 11.22 -15.51
N GLY A 161 8.42 11.99 -16.07
CA GLY A 161 9.20 12.97 -15.32
C GLY A 161 8.46 14.30 -15.17
N GLY A 162 8.55 14.89 -13.98
CA GLY A 162 8.12 16.25 -13.67
C GLY A 162 9.20 17.00 -12.88
N ALA A 163 9.04 18.30 -12.67
CA ALA A 163 9.99 19.11 -11.92
C ALA A 163 10.10 18.61 -10.46
N GLY A 164 11.17 17.86 -10.16
CA GLY A 164 11.44 17.31 -8.83
C GLY A 164 10.61 16.08 -8.43
N SER A 165 9.87 15.47 -9.35
CA SER A 165 9.06 14.27 -9.06
C SER A 165 8.92 13.34 -10.26
N LEU A 166 8.73 12.05 -10.00
CA LEU A 166 8.36 11.06 -11.02
C LEU A 166 6.98 10.50 -10.73
N ALA A 167 6.23 10.20 -11.78
CA ALA A 167 4.98 9.45 -11.71
C ALA A 167 5.14 8.10 -12.42
N ILE A 168 4.64 7.04 -11.78
CA ILE A 168 4.50 5.70 -12.38
C ILE A 168 3.00 5.53 -12.65
N GLU A 169 2.66 5.25 -13.90
CA GLU A 169 1.28 5.08 -14.38
C GLU A 169 1.10 3.73 -15.07
#